data_AF-A0A072PMY3-F1
#
_entry.id   AF-A0A072PMY3-F1
#
_cell.length_a   1.000
_cell.length_b   1.000
_cell.length_c   1.000
_cell.angle_alpha   90.00
_cell.angle_beta   90.00
_cell.angle_gamma   90.00
#
_symmetry.space_group_name_H-M   'P 1'
#
loop_
_entity.id
_entity.type
_entity.pdbx_description
1 polymer ?
#
loop_
_entity_poly.entity_id
_entity_poly.type
_entity_poly.pdbx_seq_one_letter_code
_entity_poly.pdbx_strand_id
1 'polypeptide(L)'
;MKPEELSDFAHDIRHFSPKDIDRLHRVLLRIQENHIDPTPELVRHEYRAIYLEDGPVPNTEDPCLHWLLDLAQVASETPLNEKFLDVLQEAHIILTTDGTATDAGTDYGASRRAVSVDSQLPTPIRSGSLDSFDENSRIWQQAIALDNRKLASQALDQWRNKLFVRREDLLDREDPELNKLADELYRTNLARKAITHWRNTIKEMQDLERVAIEFRAKRDAALVLKTWTLAARERLFVRVRDERLLHKTLGAWQDKAADVREMEAAADAISIRQAAQNVLELVSTRKAQLAEREHEASRIYGVNLVRNIVNIWRLQADQQHLNKRRAAAAAEYFSSKHTLQLWRDKTRLRADEKHAQQAHEQMLAVKYFRKWQTSVKHSKEAKYTAAYKSMRRKVKINIGRAALHNWRGKASRVRELRIMSDEFQARKEAENTRRMAHSAIIVMFNRTEQIHDLGRQGDVFCDKQVIGRLQIFGSGWLSSARKVLDSQRKADEYHTIKTAGYALSRLRTWRNLSFRTGRLEDDADGLFRRNEKKRALGFLQRWRQGATRVHDEQPSVEERLPPVTPAARRSQLLASTTPAYTPASAMF
;
A
#
# COMPACT_ATOMS: atom_id res chain seq x y z
N MET A 1 -17.67 -62.63 30.68
CA MET A 1 -16.82 -63.56 29.91
C MET A 1 -17.34 -64.98 30.10
N LYS A 2 -17.28 -65.86 29.10
CA LYS A 2 -17.67 -67.26 29.30
C LYS A 2 -16.58 -68.01 30.07
N PRO A 3 -16.90 -69.05 30.87
CA PRO A 3 -15.90 -69.78 31.67
C PRO A 3 -14.82 -70.45 30.80
N GLU A 4 -15.16 -70.88 29.58
CA GLU A 4 -14.20 -71.46 28.62
C GLU A 4 -13.16 -70.43 28.16
N GLU A 5 -13.60 -69.23 27.75
CA GLU A 5 -12.73 -68.11 27.38
C GLU A 5 -11.85 -67.67 28.56
N LEU A 6 -12.40 -67.70 29.78
CA LEU A 6 -11.67 -67.35 31.01
C LEU A 6 -10.55 -68.35 31.28
N SER A 7 -10.79 -69.65 31.10
CA SER A 7 -9.77 -70.68 31.26
C SER A 7 -8.66 -70.57 30.21
N ASP A 8 -8.98 -70.16 28.99
CA ASP A 8 -7.99 -69.97 27.92
C ASP A 8 -7.06 -68.78 28.24
N PHE A 9 -7.62 -67.62 28.61
CA PHE A 9 -6.81 -66.46 29.03
C PHE A 9 -5.99 -66.74 30.31
N ALA A 10 -6.54 -67.52 31.25
CA ALA A 10 -5.84 -67.94 32.47
C ALA A 10 -4.70 -68.94 32.17
N HIS A 11 -4.84 -69.75 31.11
CA HIS A 11 -3.75 -70.61 30.64
C HIS A 11 -2.62 -69.79 30.02
N ASP A 12 -2.95 -68.81 29.19
CA ASP A 12 -1.96 -67.96 28.52
C ASP A 12 -1.16 -67.10 29.51
N ILE A 13 -1.83 -66.46 30.48
CA ILE A 13 -1.17 -65.58 31.45
C ILE A 13 -0.20 -66.33 32.37
N ARG A 14 -0.39 -67.64 32.61
CA ARG A 14 0.54 -68.47 33.41
C ARG A 14 1.91 -68.61 32.76
N HIS A 15 2.01 -68.36 31.45
CA HIS A 15 3.28 -68.40 30.72
C HIS A 15 4.00 -67.04 30.71
N PHE A 16 3.37 -65.98 31.22
CA PHE A 16 3.99 -64.65 31.28
C PHE A 16 4.94 -64.53 32.47
N SER A 17 6.01 -63.76 32.32
CA SER A 17 6.91 -63.50 33.43
C SER A 17 6.23 -62.58 34.46
N PRO A 18 6.62 -62.63 35.75
CA PRO A 18 6.08 -61.72 36.76
C PRO A 18 6.22 -60.24 36.38
N LYS A 19 7.30 -59.88 35.67
CA LYS A 19 7.54 -58.52 35.16
C LYS A 19 6.53 -58.12 34.09
N ASP A 20 6.10 -59.06 33.24
CA ASP A 20 5.12 -58.80 32.21
C ASP A 20 3.72 -58.65 32.80
N ILE A 21 3.38 -59.43 33.83
CA ILE A 21 2.13 -59.30 34.57
C ILE A 21 2.05 -57.97 35.31
N ASP A 22 3.15 -57.55 35.96
CA ASP A 22 3.27 -56.22 36.58
C ASP A 22 3.14 -55.10 35.54
N ARG A 23 3.72 -55.27 34.35
CA ARG A 23 3.60 -54.31 33.25
C ARG A 23 2.15 -54.17 32.79
N LEU A 24 1.44 -55.29 32.58
CA LEU A 24 0.04 -55.30 32.20
C LEU A 24 -0.83 -54.60 33.26
N HIS A 25 -0.58 -54.87 34.53
CA HIS A 25 -1.28 -54.22 35.64
C HIS A 25 -1.05 -52.69 35.67
N ARG A 26 0.19 -52.22 35.45
CA ARG A 26 0.50 -50.77 35.37
C ARG A 26 -0.20 -50.10 34.19
N VAL A 27 -0.30 -50.78 33.05
CA VAL A 27 -1.01 -50.27 31.86
C VAL A 27 -2.49 -50.07 32.18
N LEU A 28 -3.10 -51.04 32.87
CA LEU A 28 -4.50 -50.94 33.28
C LEU A 28 -4.75 -49.82 34.29
N LEU A 29 -3.83 -49.63 35.25
CA LEU A 29 -3.93 -48.51 36.20
C LEU A 29 -3.88 -47.15 35.50
N ARG A 30 -2.96 -46.95 34.53
CA ARG A 30 -2.91 -45.69 33.75
C ARG A 30 -4.16 -45.44 32.93
N ILE A 31 -4.71 -46.48 32.31
CA ILE A 31 -5.96 -46.37 31.55
C ILE A 31 -7.12 -46.00 32.48
N GLN A 32 -7.16 -46.58 33.68
CA GLN A 32 -8.20 -46.29 34.67
C GLN A 32 -8.09 -44.89 35.27
N GLU A 33 -6.88 -44.41 35.58
CA GLU A 33 -6.62 -43.05 36.08
C GLU A 33 -7.09 -41.97 35.08
N ASN A 34 -6.98 -42.24 33.79
CA ASN A 34 -7.38 -41.31 32.75
C ASN A 34 -8.90 -41.25 32.49
N HIS A 35 -9.71 -42.14 33.10
CA HIS A 35 -11.18 -42.21 32.98
C HIS A 35 -11.71 -42.21 31.52
N ILE A 36 -10.96 -42.82 30.58
CA ILE A 36 -11.33 -42.93 29.17
C ILE A 36 -11.67 -44.39 28.86
N ASP A 37 -12.77 -44.62 28.14
CA ASP A 37 -13.14 -45.97 27.67
C ASP A 37 -11.97 -46.59 26.86
N PRO A 38 -11.55 -47.83 27.16
CA PRO A 38 -10.34 -48.42 26.60
C PRO A 38 -10.53 -48.69 25.09
N THR A 39 -10.12 -47.74 24.26
CA THR A 39 -9.98 -47.97 22.82
C THR A 39 -8.68 -48.74 22.53
N PRO A 40 -8.66 -49.62 21.50
CA PRO A 40 -7.47 -50.42 21.20
C PRO A 40 -6.24 -49.57 20.85
N GLU A 41 -6.44 -48.35 20.32
CA GLU A 41 -5.36 -47.40 20.09
C GLU A 41 -4.78 -46.83 21.38
N LEU A 42 -5.63 -46.56 22.38
CA LEU A 42 -5.21 -46.10 23.71
C LEU A 42 -4.42 -47.19 24.46
N VAL A 43 -4.90 -48.44 24.41
CA VAL A 43 -4.18 -49.58 25.01
C VAL A 43 -2.79 -49.72 24.39
N ARG A 44 -2.66 -49.62 23.06
CA ARG A 44 -1.35 -49.63 22.37
C ARG A 44 -0.47 -48.46 22.76
N HIS A 45 -1.05 -47.27 22.93
CA HIS A 45 -0.32 -46.07 23.34
C HIS A 45 0.25 -46.22 24.75
N GLU A 46 -0.58 -46.58 25.73
CA GLU A 46 -0.17 -46.72 27.13
C GLU A 46 0.77 -47.91 27.35
N TYR A 47 0.55 -49.03 26.65
CA TYR A 47 1.47 -50.16 26.67
C TYR A 47 2.87 -49.76 26.19
N ARG A 48 2.96 -49.01 25.08
CA ARG A 48 4.24 -48.48 24.59
C ARG A 48 4.86 -47.49 25.56
N ALA A 49 4.06 -46.64 26.21
CA ALA A 49 4.56 -45.67 27.18
C ALA A 49 5.23 -46.36 28.38
N ILE A 50 4.62 -47.41 28.93
CA ILE A 50 5.20 -48.16 30.07
C ILE A 50 6.36 -49.05 29.61
N TYR A 51 6.28 -49.66 28.43
CA TYR A 51 7.39 -50.44 27.88
C TYR A 51 8.65 -49.59 27.67
N LEU A 52 8.49 -48.33 27.23
CA LEU A 52 9.60 -47.37 27.08
C LEU A 52 10.24 -46.99 28.43
N GLU A 53 9.51 -47.08 29.54
CA GLU A 53 10.07 -46.86 30.89
C GLU A 53 10.98 -48.01 31.33
N ASP A 54 10.78 -49.23 30.82
CA ASP A 54 11.52 -50.43 31.19
C ASP A 54 12.81 -50.69 30.38
N GLY A 55 13.09 -49.92 29.32
CA GLY A 55 14.45 -49.77 28.76
C GLY A 55 14.83 -50.46 27.42
N PRO A 56 13.99 -51.27 26.75
CA PRO A 56 14.17 -51.55 25.32
C PRO A 56 12.98 -51.14 24.43
N VAL A 57 13.20 -51.04 23.12
CA VAL A 57 12.17 -50.66 22.12
C VAL A 57 11.16 -51.80 21.93
N PRO A 58 9.84 -51.53 21.91
CA PRO A 58 8.82 -52.59 21.79
C PRO A 58 8.89 -53.26 20.42
N ASN A 59 9.03 -54.59 20.41
CA ASN A 59 8.72 -55.39 19.23
C ASN A 59 7.22 -55.29 18.98
N THR A 60 6.81 -55.07 17.73
CA THR A 60 5.39 -54.85 17.38
C THR A 60 4.55 -56.12 17.53
N GLU A 61 5.20 -57.27 17.75
CA GLU A 61 4.63 -58.61 17.97
C GLU A 61 4.83 -59.09 19.42
N ASP A 62 4.70 -58.20 20.40
CA ASP A 62 4.78 -58.60 21.81
C ASP A 62 3.52 -59.40 22.20
N PRO A 63 3.66 -60.67 22.66
CA PRO A 63 2.52 -61.51 23.03
C PRO A 63 1.68 -60.90 24.16
N CYS A 64 2.26 -60.09 25.04
CA CYS A 64 1.53 -59.44 26.13
C CYS A 64 0.58 -58.35 25.62
N LEU A 65 0.99 -57.62 24.57
CA LEU A 65 0.15 -56.61 23.94
C LEU A 65 -1.01 -57.24 23.18
N HIS A 66 -0.75 -58.34 22.46
CA HIS A 66 -1.80 -59.09 21.76
C HIS A 66 -2.83 -59.65 22.73
N TRP A 67 -2.35 -60.29 23.79
CA TRP A 67 -3.19 -60.83 24.85
C TRP A 67 -4.10 -59.77 25.51
N LEU A 68 -3.55 -58.58 25.80
CA LEU A 68 -4.33 -57.48 26.38
C LEU A 68 -5.37 -56.90 25.41
N LEU A 69 -5.04 -56.83 24.11
CA LEU A 69 -5.96 -56.38 23.06
C LEU A 69 -7.07 -57.40 22.79
N ASP A 70 -6.78 -58.69 22.93
CA ASP A 70 -7.77 -59.76 22.80
C ASP A 70 -8.71 -59.77 24.01
N LEU A 71 -8.17 -59.59 25.23
CA LEU A 71 -8.97 -59.44 26.45
C LEU A 71 -9.89 -58.20 26.39
N ALA A 72 -9.44 -57.11 25.76
CA ALA A 72 -10.25 -55.91 25.56
C ALA A 72 -11.43 -56.12 24.58
N GLN A 73 -11.27 -57.01 23.60
CA GLN A 73 -12.32 -57.31 22.63
C GLN A 73 -13.37 -58.29 23.18
N VAL A 74 -12.98 -59.19 24.07
CA VAL A 74 -13.89 -60.16 24.67
C VAL A 74 -14.81 -59.49 25.69
N ALA A 75 -16.13 -59.54 25.47
CA ALA A 75 -17.18 -58.98 26.33
C ALA A 75 -17.04 -57.46 26.63
N SER A 76 -17.24 -56.61 25.64
CA SER A 76 -17.08 -55.13 25.71
C SER A 76 -17.87 -54.40 26.81
N GLU A 77 -18.83 -55.07 27.46
CA GLU A 77 -19.66 -54.49 28.52
C GLU A 77 -18.99 -54.47 29.90
N THR A 78 -18.02 -55.37 30.14
CA THR A 78 -17.27 -55.42 31.40
C THR A 78 -16.01 -54.56 31.28
N PRO A 79 -15.65 -53.72 32.28
CA PRO A 79 -14.44 -52.93 32.23
C PRO A 79 -13.21 -53.85 32.18
N LEU A 80 -12.19 -53.43 31.41
CA LEU A 80 -11.00 -54.23 31.14
C LEU A 80 -10.25 -54.65 32.42
N ASN A 81 -10.27 -53.80 33.46
CA ASN A 81 -9.63 -54.11 34.74
C ASN A 81 -10.32 -55.28 35.47
N GLU A 82 -11.64 -55.32 35.51
CA GLU A 82 -12.37 -56.42 36.15
C GLU A 82 -12.10 -57.75 35.43
N LYS A 83 -12.06 -57.76 34.09
CA LYS A 83 -11.69 -58.96 33.32
C LYS A 83 -10.28 -59.45 33.63
N PHE A 84 -9.33 -58.52 33.78
CA PHE A 84 -7.96 -58.86 34.10
C PHE A 84 -7.84 -59.49 35.49
N LEU A 85 -8.57 -58.95 36.48
CA LEU A 85 -8.61 -59.51 37.83
C LEU A 85 -9.29 -60.88 37.88
N ASP A 86 -10.37 -61.08 37.13
CA ASP A 86 -11.04 -62.38 37.01
C ASP A 86 -10.09 -63.45 36.44
N VAL A 87 -9.30 -63.08 35.42
CA VAL A 87 -8.29 -63.97 34.83
C VAL A 87 -7.17 -64.29 35.81
N LEU A 88 -6.67 -63.31 36.58
CA LEU A 88 -5.64 -63.55 37.59
C LEU A 88 -6.14 -64.45 38.72
N GLN A 89 -7.40 -64.30 39.12
CA GLN A 89 -8.02 -65.13 40.15
C GLN A 89 -8.13 -66.60 39.70
N GLU A 90 -8.53 -66.85 38.45
CA GLU A 90 -8.56 -68.19 37.86
C GLU A 90 -7.16 -68.76 37.60
N ALA A 91 -6.19 -67.91 37.26
CA ALA A 91 -4.80 -68.30 37.13
C ALA A 91 -4.14 -68.59 38.50
N HIS A 92 -4.81 -68.29 39.62
CA HIS A 92 -4.29 -68.35 40.99
C HIS A 92 -3.05 -67.46 41.22
N ILE A 93 -3.02 -66.30 40.58
CA ILE A 93 -1.93 -65.30 40.71
C ILE A 93 -2.38 -64.19 41.64
N ILE A 94 -1.68 -64.00 42.76
CA ILE A 94 -1.97 -62.97 43.77
C ILE A 94 -1.08 -61.75 43.51
N LEU A 95 -1.68 -60.60 43.16
CA LEU A 95 -0.98 -59.32 43.08
C LEU A 95 -0.74 -58.78 44.50
N THR A 96 0.50 -58.76 44.97
CA THR A 96 0.87 -58.08 46.21
C THR A 96 1.03 -56.58 45.94
N THR A 97 0.26 -55.74 46.63
CA THR A 97 0.19 -54.27 46.43
C THR A 97 1.45 -53.50 46.85
N ASP A 98 2.47 -54.18 47.35
CA ASP A 98 3.72 -53.57 47.76
C ASP A 98 4.73 -53.77 46.64
N GLY A 99 5.12 -52.70 45.95
CA GLY A 99 6.10 -52.67 44.86
C GLY A 99 7.53 -53.02 45.28
N THR A 100 7.70 -54.07 46.07
CA THR A 100 8.97 -54.75 46.36
C THR A 100 9.06 -55.99 45.47
N ALA A 101 10.12 -56.04 44.66
CA ALA A 101 10.43 -57.13 43.75
C ALA A 101 10.12 -58.51 44.36
N THR A 102 9.29 -59.29 43.67
CA THR A 102 9.10 -60.71 43.93
C THR A 102 10.36 -61.46 43.51
N ASP A 103 11.28 -61.69 44.46
CA ASP A 103 12.20 -62.81 44.37
C ASP A 103 11.36 -64.09 44.38
N ALA A 104 11.30 -64.74 43.23
CA ALA A 104 10.69 -66.05 43.04
C ALA A 104 11.48 -67.10 43.82
N GLY A 105 11.19 -67.23 45.12
CA GLY A 105 11.62 -68.35 45.96
C GLY A 105 10.74 -69.57 45.72
N THR A 106 10.88 -70.22 44.56
CA THR A 106 10.42 -71.60 44.35
C THR A 106 11.64 -72.50 44.24
N ASP A 107 12.14 -72.89 45.41
CA ASP A 107 13.30 -73.77 45.58
C ASP A 107 12.85 -75.23 45.45
N TYR A 108 12.74 -75.71 44.20
CA TYR A 108 12.71 -77.15 43.91
C TYR A 108 14.14 -77.61 43.58
N GLY A 109 14.76 -78.30 44.55
CA GLY A 109 15.84 -79.25 44.30
C GLY A 109 17.25 -78.77 44.66
N ALA A 110 17.77 -79.25 45.80
CA ALA A 110 18.74 -80.35 45.82
C ALA A 110 19.52 -80.45 47.15
N SER A 111 19.63 -81.70 47.62
CA SER A 111 20.79 -82.24 48.34
C SER A 111 20.97 -81.94 49.84
N ARG A 112 20.59 -82.95 50.63
CA ARG A 112 21.44 -83.70 51.57
C ARG A 112 22.46 -82.88 52.40
N ARG A 113 22.21 -82.78 53.70
CA ARG A 113 23.06 -83.47 54.70
C ARG A 113 22.38 -83.53 56.08
N ALA A 114 22.25 -84.76 56.54
CA ALA A 114 21.84 -85.12 57.89
C ALA A 114 22.87 -84.67 58.93
N VAL A 115 22.40 -84.16 60.07
CA VAL A 115 22.98 -84.45 61.38
C VAL A 115 21.83 -84.56 62.38
N SER A 116 21.57 -85.80 62.77
CA SER A 116 20.81 -86.22 63.93
C SER A 116 21.62 -85.97 65.20
N VAL A 117 21.02 -85.40 66.24
CA VAL A 117 21.44 -85.63 67.64
C VAL A 117 20.20 -85.83 68.49
N ASP A 118 20.03 -87.08 68.90
CA ASP A 118 19.15 -87.58 69.93
C ASP A 118 19.34 -86.85 71.26
N SER A 119 18.27 -86.67 72.03
CA SER A 119 18.25 -87.12 73.43
C SER A 119 16.82 -87.13 73.97
N GLN A 120 16.33 -88.36 74.11
CA GLN A 120 15.08 -88.76 74.74
C GLN A 120 15.19 -88.77 76.27
N LEU A 121 14.07 -88.39 76.91
CA LEU A 121 13.47 -88.98 78.13
C LEU A 121 14.20 -88.80 79.50
N PRO A 122 13.51 -89.01 80.66
CA PRO A 122 12.30 -89.80 80.84
C PRO A 122 11.16 -89.23 81.70
N THR A 123 9.93 -89.51 81.25
CA THR A 123 8.72 -89.65 82.07
C THR A 123 8.76 -90.98 82.85
N PRO A 124 8.32 -91.02 84.13
CA PRO A 124 8.16 -92.26 84.87
C PRO A 124 6.75 -92.85 84.70
N ILE A 125 6.70 -94.13 84.38
CA ILE A 125 5.50 -94.98 84.38
C ILE A 125 5.28 -95.55 85.80
N ARG A 126 4.08 -95.36 86.35
CA ARG A 126 3.52 -96.14 87.48
C ARG A 126 1.99 -96.05 87.34
N SER A 127 1.34 -97.01 86.68
CA SER A 127 0.87 -98.30 87.20
C SER A 127 -0.17 -98.17 88.32
N GLY A 128 -1.45 -98.29 87.92
CA GLY A 128 -2.53 -98.92 88.69
C GLY A 128 -3.31 -98.02 89.64
N SER A 129 -4.61 -97.85 89.39
CA SER A 129 -5.68 -98.15 90.38
C SER A 129 -7.02 -97.53 89.95
N LEU A 130 -8.00 -98.41 89.75
CA LEU A 130 -9.44 -98.28 89.95
C LEU A 130 -10.06 -96.87 89.97
N ASP A 131 -10.63 -96.46 88.83
CA ASP A 131 -12.03 -96.05 88.69
C ASP A 131 -12.27 -95.59 87.24
N SER A 132 -12.98 -96.40 86.45
CA SER A 132 -13.39 -96.00 85.09
C SER A 132 -14.53 -94.98 85.18
N PHE A 133 -14.17 -93.70 85.28
CA PHE A 133 -15.08 -92.60 85.02
C PHE A 133 -15.19 -92.41 83.51
N ASP A 134 -16.41 -92.45 82.98
CA ASP A 134 -16.71 -92.24 81.57
C ASP A 134 -16.45 -90.77 81.19
N GLU A 135 -15.32 -90.50 80.54
CA GLU A 135 -14.91 -89.18 80.03
C GLU A 135 -15.91 -88.58 79.00
N ASN A 136 -16.87 -89.37 78.52
CA ASN A 136 -17.97 -88.91 77.66
C ASN A 136 -19.26 -88.53 78.41
N SER A 137 -19.25 -88.55 79.75
CA SER A 137 -20.35 -88.06 80.57
C SER A 137 -20.61 -86.57 80.35
N ARG A 138 -21.86 -86.21 80.03
CA ARG A 138 -22.32 -84.82 79.82
C ARG A 138 -22.04 -83.91 81.03
N ILE A 139 -21.99 -84.49 82.22
CA ILE A 139 -21.72 -83.78 83.49
C ILE A 139 -20.22 -83.48 83.62
N TRP A 140 -19.36 -84.39 83.16
CA TRP A 140 -17.90 -84.22 83.14
C TRP A 140 -17.48 -83.14 82.12
N GLN A 141 -18.09 -83.14 80.93
CA GLN A 141 -17.88 -82.08 79.94
C GLN A 141 -18.37 -80.71 80.43
N GLN A 142 -19.47 -80.64 81.19
CA GLN A 142 -19.91 -79.40 81.83
C GLN A 142 -18.97 -78.92 82.94
N ALA A 143 -18.42 -79.84 83.75
CA ALA A 143 -17.43 -79.51 84.76
C ALA A 143 -16.13 -78.97 84.12
N ILE A 144 -15.66 -79.58 83.04
CA ILE A 144 -14.49 -79.10 82.27
C ILE A 144 -14.77 -77.76 81.61
N ALA A 145 -15.97 -77.55 81.06
CA ALA A 145 -16.33 -76.26 80.48
C ALA A 145 -16.34 -75.14 81.55
N LEU A 146 -16.80 -75.44 82.76
CA LEU A 146 -16.78 -74.50 83.88
C LEU A 146 -15.36 -74.25 84.40
N ASP A 147 -14.51 -75.27 84.49
CA ASP A 147 -13.10 -75.11 84.87
C ASP A 147 -12.29 -74.39 83.80
N ASN A 148 -12.50 -74.69 82.53
CA ASN A 148 -11.88 -73.95 81.41
C ASN A 148 -12.33 -72.49 81.41
N ARG A 149 -13.59 -72.21 81.74
CA ARG A 149 -14.08 -70.83 81.86
C ARG A 149 -13.45 -70.10 83.04
N LYS A 150 -13.26 -70.78 84.18
CA LYS A 150 -12.55 -70.24 85.35
C LYS A 150 -11.07 -70.00 85.06
N LEU A 151 -10.41 -70.92 84.37
CA LEU A 151 -9.01 -70.78 83.95
C LEU A 151 -8.84 -69.64 82.93
N ALA A 152 -9.77 -69.51 81.97
CA ALA A 152 -9.77 -68.39 81.03
C ALA A 152 -9.98 -67.05 81.73
N SER A 153 -10.90 -66.96 82.71
CA SER A 153 -11.07 -65.72 83.49
C SER A 153 -9.83 -65.41 84.35
N GLN A 154 -9.22 -66.41 84.98
CA GLN A 154 -7.99 -66.21 85.76
C GLN A 154 -6.81 -65.81 84.88
N ALA A 155 -6.68 -66.38 83.67
CA ALA A 155 -5.65 -66.01 82.72
C ALA A 155 -5.84 -64.56 82.21
N LEU A 156 -7.08 -64.15 81.95
CA LEU A 156 -7.41 -62.77 81.57
C LEU A 156 -7.15 -61.78 82.71
N ASP A 157 -7.47 -62.15 83.95
CA ASP A 157 -7.21 -61.30 85.12
C ASP A 157 -5.70 -61.20 85.40
N GLN A 158 -4.94 -62.29 85.25
CA GLN A 158 -3.47 -62.24 85.31
C GLN A 158 -2.87 -61.42 84.18
N TRP A 159 -3.41 -61.51 82.96
CA TRP A 159 -2.95 -60.70 81.83
C TRP A 159 -3.26 -59.22 82.03
N ARG A 160 -4.46 -58.88 82.51
CA ARG A 160 -4.84 -57.51 82.88
C ARG A 160 -3.93 -56.97 83.98
N ASN A 161 -3.70 -57.74 85.04
CA ASN A 161 -2.80 -57.33 86.12
C ASN A 161 -1.37 -57.14 85.62
N LYS A 162 -0.85 -58.00 84.74
CA LYS A 162 0.45 -57.80 84.09
C LYS A 162 0.50 -56.55 83.21
N LEU A 163 -0.59 -56.22 82.51
CA LEU A 163 -0.69 -54.98 81.73
C LEU A 163 -0.77 -53.74 82.61
N PHE A 164 -1.52 -53.78 83.72
CA PHE A 164 -1.58 -52.69 84.68
C PHE A 164 -0.23 -52.45 85.33
N VAL A 165 0.44 -53.52 85.80
CA VAL A 165 1.79 -53.42 86.37
C VAL A 165 2.80 -52.91 85.32
N ARG A 166 2.74 -53.39 84.08
CA ARG A 166 3.61 -52.85 83.01
C ARG A 166 3.31 -51.38 82.69
N ARG A 167 2.06 -50.95 82.79
CA ARG A 167 1.67 -49.55 82.56
C ARG A 167 2.15 -48.68 83.71
N GLU A 168 2.02 -49.12 84.96
CA GLU A 168 2.55 -48.44 86.13
C GLU A 168 4.08 -48.39 86.11
N ASP A 169 4.77 -49.50 85.81
CA ASP A 169 6.23 -49.55 85.61
C ASP A 169 6.73 -48.61 84.51
N LEU A 170 5.92 -48.36 83.47
CA LEU A 170 6.25 -47.42 82.39
C LEU A 170 6.00 -45.98 82.82
N LEU A 171 4.89 -45.70 83.50
CA LEU A 171 4.57 -44.38 84.05
C LEU A 171 5.58 -43.95 85.13
N ASP A 172 6.06 -44.88 85.95
CA ASP A 172 7.09 -44.66 86.96
C ASP A 172 8.49 -44.46 86.35
N ARG A 173 8.69 -44.84 85.08
CA ARG A 173 9.91 -44.62 84.30
C ARG A 173 9.81 -43.47 83.28
N GLU A 174 8.65 -42.82 83.18
CA GLU A 174 8.44 -41.70 82.28
C GLU A 174 9.01 -40.42 82.90
N ASP A 175 10.22 -40.05 82.46
CA ASP A 175 10.78 -38.74 82.78
C ASP A 175 9.94 -37.63 82.08
N PRO A 176 9.26 -36.75 82.84
CA PRO A 176 8.35 -35.75 82.26
C PRO A 176 9.09 -34.72 81.40
N GLU A 177 10.40 -34.55 81.60
CA GLU A 177 11.25 -33.67 80.78
C GLU A 177 11.57 -34.27 79.42
N LEU A 178 11.85 -35.58 79.35
CA LEU A 178 12.09 -36.30 78.11
C LEU A 178 10.84 -36.35 77.22
N ASN A 179 9.66 -36.53 77.81
CA ASN A 179 8.39 -36.49 77.08
C ASN A 179 8.09 -35.10 76.49
N LYS A 180 8.37 -34.01 77.23
CA LYS A 180 8.24 -32.65 76.69
C LYS A 180 9.19 -32.41 75.52
N LEU A 181 10.44 -32.88 75.62
CA LEU A 181 11.41 -32.77 74.53
C LEU A 181 10.98 -33.58 73.31
N ALA A 182 10.44 -34.80 73.51
CA ALA A 182 9.88 -35.61 72.43
C ALA A 182 8.67 -34.92 71.75
N ASP A 183 7.78 -34.29 72.51
CA ASP A 183 6.65 -33.51 71.99
C ASP A 183 7.12 -32.27 71.22
N GLU A 184 8.15 -31.57 71.70
CA GLU A 184 8.75 -30.43 71.01
C GLU A 184 9.43 -30.86 69.71
N LEU A 185 10.17 -31.98 69.71
CA LEU A 185 10.75 -32.57 68.51
C LEU A 185 9.66 -33.02 67.52
N TYR A 186 8.57 -33.61 68.01
CA TYR A 186 7.45 -34.00 67.17
C TYR A 186 6.78 -32.77 66.53
N ARG A 187 6.49 -31.72 67.32
CA ARG A 187 5.89 -30.47 66.83
C ARG A 187 6.79 -29.75 65.83
N THR A 188 8.09 -29.67 66.08
CA THR A 188 9.06 -29.04 65.17
C THR A 188 9.21 -29.83 63.87
N ASN A 189 9.27 -31.17 63.94
CA ASN A 189 9.29 -32.02 62.75
C ASN A 189 7.99 -31.93 61.96
N LEU A 190 6.83 -31.89 62.62
CA LEU A 190 5.54 -31.70 61.96
C LEU A 190 5.46 -30.33 61.27
N ALA A 191 5.87 -29.26 61.95
CA ALA A 191 5.92 -27.92 61.38
C ALA A 191 6.87 -27.87 60.18
N ARG A 192 8.05 -28.52 60.27
CA ARG A 192 8.99 -28.62 59.15
C ARG A 192 8.38 -29.35 57.97
N LYS A 193 7.75 -30.52 58.18
CA LYS A 193 7.07 -31.29 57.13
C LYS A 193 5.93 -30.50 56.47
N ALA A 194 5.11 -29.81 57.28
CA ALA A 194 4.03 -28.96 56.79
C ALA A 194 4.56 -27.77 55.95
N ILE A 195 5.62 -27.10 56.41
CA ILE A 195 6.26 -26.00 55.67
C ILE A 195 6.91 -26.51 54.37
N THR A 196 7.57 -27.68 54.39
CA THR A 196 8.16 -28.26 53.17
C THR A 196 7.08 -28.66 52.17
N HIS A 197 5.99 -29.29 52.63
CA HIS A 197 4.85 -29.63 51.78
C HIS A 197 4.25 -28.35 51.16
N TRP A 198 3.97 -27.33 51.99
CA TRP A 198 3.45 -26.05 51.50
C TRP A 198 4.37 -25.38 50.48
N ARG A 199 5.69 -25.36 50.73
CA ARG A 199 6.67 -24.82 49.77
C ARG A 199 6.70 -25.60 48.46
N ASN A 200 6.59 -26.92 48.51
CA ASN A 200 6.54 -27.76 47.32
C ASN A 200 5.25 -27.51 46.53
N THR A 201 4.09 -27.45 47.19
CA THR A 201 2.81 -27.12 46.53
C THR A 201 2.82 -25.74 45.88
N ILE A 202 3.46 -24.74 46.50
CA ILE A 202 3.60 -23.41 45.89
C ILE A 202 4.51 -23.46 44.66
N LYS A 203 5.62 -24.20 44.71
CA LYS A 203 6.50 -24.36 43.55
C LYS A 203 5.76 -25.05 42.40
N GLU A 204 5.02 -26.13 42.68
CA GLU A 204 4.19 -26.81 41.69
C GLU A 204 3.15 -25.87 41.07
N MET A 205 2.46 -25.06 41.88
CA MET A 205 1.52 -24.05 41.36
C MET A 205 2.23 -23.01 40.49
N GLN A 206 3.42 -22.53 40.88
CA GLN A 206 4.19 -21.58 40.10
C GLN A 206 4.68 -22.18 38.78
N ASP A 207 5.09 -23.45 38.78
CA ASP A 207 5.52 -24.15 37.57
C ASP A 207 4.33 -24.38 36.62
N LEU A 208 3.16 -24.75 37.14
CA LEU A 208 1.93 -24.84 36.36
C LEU A 208 1.49 -23.49 35.79
N GLU A 209 1.62 -22.40 36.55
CA GLU A 209 1.36 -21.04 36.05
C GLU A 209 2.29 -20.66 34.90
N ARG A 210 3.59 -20.98 35.01
CA ARG A 210 4.56 -20.75 33.93
C ARG A 210 4.17 -21.52 32.67
N VAL A 211 3.86 -22.80 32.79
CA VAL A 211 3.41 -23.63 31.65
C VAL A 211 2.13 -23.06 31.04
N ALA A 212 1.17 -22.62 31.86
CA ALA A 212 -0.05 -21.99 31.37
C ALA A 212 0.21 -20.66 30.62
N ILE A 213 1.14 -19.84 31.11
CA ILE A 213 1.56 -18.60 30.43
C ILE A 213 2.21 -18.92 29.09
N GLU A 214 3.12 -19.89 29.04
CA GLU A 214 3.77 -20.32 27.80
C GLU A 214 2.76 -20.86 26.78
N PHE A 215 1.78 -21.65 27.24
CA PHE A 215 0.73 -22.17 26.37
C PHE A 215 -0.14 -21.05 25.80
N ARG A 216 -0.53 -20.06 26.63
CA ARG A 216 -1.26 -18.87 26.18
C ARG A 216 -0.44 -18.06 25.17
N ALA A 217 0.84 -17.82 25.45
CA ALA A 217 1.73 -17.09 24.54
C ALA A 217 1.88 -17.80 23.18
N LYS A 218 2.04 -19.13 23.16
CA LYS A 218 2.09 -19.92 21.92
C LYS A 218 0.78 -19.84 21.13
N ARG A 219 -0.36 -19.94 21.82
CA ARG A 219 -1.69 -19.82 21.21
C ARG A 219 -1.92 -18.43 20.62
N ASP A 220 -1.58 -17.38 21.36
CA ASP A 220 -1.74 -16.00 20.89
C ASP A 220 -0.81 -15.71 19.71
N ALA A 221 0.43 -16.20 19.74
CA ALA A 221 1.36 -16.11 18.61
C ALA A 221 0.82 -16.81 17.36
N ALA A 222 0.25 -18.02 17.51
CA ALA A 222 -0.37 -18.74 16.40
C ALA A 222 -1.57 -17.99 15.80
N LEU A 223 -2.42 -17.39 16.64
CA LEU A 223 -3.55 -16.55 16.19
C LEU A 223 -3.07 -15.29 15.46
N VAL A 224 -2.04 -14.62 15.98
CA VAL A 224 -1.45 -13.43 15.33
C VAL A 224 -0.84 -13.81 13.98
N LEU A 225 -0.08 -14.91 13.90
CA LEU A 225 0.48 -15.39 12.64
C LEU A 225 -0.62 -15.76 11.63
N LYS A 226 -1.70 -16.39 12.07
CA LYS A 226 -2.86 -16.68 11.21
C LYS A 226 -3.52 -15.41 10.67
N THR A 227 -3.75 -14.41 11.52
CA THR A 227 -4.35 -13.14 11.09
C THR A 227 -3.42 -12.37 10.15
N TRP A 228 -2.11 -12.36 10.41
CA TRP A 228 -1.12 -11.73 9.54
C TRP A 228 -1.01 -12.41 8.18
N THR A 229 -0.98 -13.75 8.14
CA THR A 229 -0.93 -14.49 6.88
C THR A 229 -2.20 -14.31 6.05
N LEU A 230 -3.38 -14.26 6.69
CA LEU A 230 -4.63 -13.94 6.00
C LEU A 230 -4.63 -12.50 5.45
N ALA A 231 -4.21 -11.51 6.25
CA ALA A 231 -4.12 -10.13 5.81
C ALA A 231 -3.10 -9.95 4.66
N ALA A 232 -1.97 -10.66 4.71
CA ALA A 232 -0.98 -10.65 3.62
C ALA A 232 -1.54 -11.26 2.33
N ARG A 233 -2.28 -12.38 2.43
CA ARG A 233 -2.97 -12.99 1.29
C ARG A 233 -4.02 -12.07 0.70
N GLU A 234 -4.84 -11.43 1.52
CA GLU A 234 -5.85 -10.47 1.08
C GLU A 234 -5.20 -9.29 0.31
N ARG A 235 -4.11 -8.72 0.84
CA ARG A 235 -3.36 -7.66 0.14
C ARG A 235 -2.81 -8.11 -1.20
N LEU A 236 -2.30 -9.35 -1.30
CA LEU A 236 -1.84 -9.91 -2.57
C LEU A 236 -3.01 -10.12 -3.55
N PHE A 237 -4.16 -10.62 -3.09
CA PHE A 237 -5.34 -10.77 -3.96
C PHE A 237 -5.86 -9.44 -4.47
N VAL A 238 -5.89 -8.40 -3.63
CA VAL A 238 -6.26 -7.04 -4.05
C VAL A 238 -5.27 -6.53 -5.11
N ARG A 239 -3.96 -6.64 -4.87
CA ARG A 239 -2.94 -6.23 -5.84
C ARG A 239 -3.09 -6.94 -7.18
N VAL A 240 -3.21 -8.26 -7.19
CA VAL A 240 -3.36 -9.05 -8.43
C VAL A 240 -4.67 -8.71 -9.14
N ARG A 241 -5.76 -8.47 -8.40
CA ARG A 241 -7.03 -8.03 -8.97
C ARG A 241 -6.90 -6.65 -9.62
N ASP A 242 -6.26 -5.70 -8.94
CA ASP A 242 -6.06 -4.34 -9.43
C ASP A 242 -5.15 -4.34 -10.67
N GLU A 243 -4.08 -5.14 -10.68
CA GLU A 243 -3.23 -5.34 -11.85
C GLU A 243 -4.01 -5.92 -13.03
N ARG A 244 -4.86 -6.93 -12.83
CA ARG A 244 -5.71 -7.48 -13.89
C ARG A 244 -6.72 -6.47 -14.40
N LEU A 245 -7.31 -5.67 -13.51
CA LEU A 245 -8.23 -4.60 -13.91
C LEU A 245 -7.49 -3.53 -14.72
N LEU A 246 -6.30 -3.12 -14.30
CA LEU A 246 -5.44 -2.18 -15.03
C LEU A 246 -5.08 -2.70 -16.42
N HIS A 247 -4.70 -3.97 -16.56
CA HIS A 247 -4.40 -4.55 -17.87
C HIS A 247 -5.65 -4.59 -18.77
N LYS A 248 -6.83 -4.92 -18.21
CA LYS A 248 -8.09 -4.91 -18.96
C LYS A 248 -8.50 -3.49 -19.39
N THR A 249 -8.38 -2.51 -18.50
CA THR A 249 -8.73 -1.12 -18.82
C THR A 249 -7.73 -0.50 -19.80
N LEU A 250 -6.44 -0.78 -19.65
CA LEU A 250 -5.41 -0.37 -20.61
C LEU A 250 -5.61 -1.03 -21.97
N GLY A 251 -5.91 -2.33 -22.03
CA GLY A 251 -6.24 -3.01 -23.28
C GLY A 251 -7.46 -2.38 -23.97
N ALA A 252 -8.56 -2.22 -23.25
CA ALA A 252 -9.75 -1.56 -23.79
C ALA A 252 -9.52 -0.09 -24.20
N TRP A 253 -8.61 0.61 -23.52
CA TRP A 253 -8.21 1.96 -23.90
C TRP A 253 -7.35 1.95 -25.18
N GLN A 254 -6.42 1.01 -25.31
CA GLN A 254 -5.59 0.84 -26.51
C GLN A 254 -6.46 0.50 -27.72
N ASP A 255 -7.42 -0.42 -27.58
CA ASP A 255 -8.35 -0.79 -28.65
C ASP A 255 -9.17 0.43 -29.09
N LYS A 256 -9.75 1.17 -28.14
CA LYS A 256 -10.49 2.41 -28.46
C LYS A 256 -9.61 3.50 -29.08
N ALA A 257 -8.36 3.62 -28.63
CA ALA A 257 -7.42 4.59 -29.20
C ALA A 257 -7.03 4.19 -30.63
N ALA A 258 -6.92 2.89 -30.93
CA ALA A 258 -6.72 2.40 -32.28
C ALA A 258 -7.94 2.71 -33.16
N ASP A 259 -9.16 2.42 -32.70
CA ASP A 259 -10.40 2.74 -33.41
C ASP A 259 -10.51 4.25 -33.72
N VAL A 260 -10.19 5.12 -32.75
CA VAL A 260 -10.20 6.58 -32.96
C VAL A 260 -9.16 6.99 -34.00
N ARG A 261 -7.95 6.43 -33.96
CA ARG A 261 -6.92 6.72 -34.98
C ARG A 261 -7.34 6.25 -36.37
N GLU A 262 -8.03 5.13 -36.48
CA GLU A 262 -8.59 4.66 -37.77
C GLU A 262 -9.68 5.61 -38.27
N MET A 263 -10.56 6.09 -37.39
CA MET A 263 -11.57 7.10 -37.76
C MET A 263 -10.94 8.45 -38.16
N GLU A 264 -9.90 8.89 -37.46
CA GLU A 264 -9.13 10.10 -37.80
C GLU A 264 -8.46 9.94 -39.17
N ALA A 265 -7.80 8.82 -39.43
CA ALA A 265 -7.19 8.53 -40.74
C ALA A 265 -8.24 8.50 -41.87
N ALA A 266 -9.43 7.94 -41.61
CA ALA A 266 -10.53 7.96 -42.56
C ALA A 266 -11.08 9.38 -42.80
N ALA A 267 -11.21 10.19 -41.74
CA ALA A 267 -11.63 11.58 -41.83
C ALA A 267 -10.61 12.44 -42.59
N ASP A 268 -9.31 12.23 -42.35
CA ASP A 268 -8.23 12.88 -43.08
C ASP A 268 -8.23 12.48 -44.56
N ALA A 269 -8.46 11.21 -44.88
CA ALA A 269 -8.60 10.78 -46.27
C ALA A 269 -9.79 11.47 -46.99
N ILE A 270 -10.91 11.65 -46.29
CA ILE A 270 -12.07 12.39 -46.81
C ILE A 270 -11.73 13.87 -46.99
N SER A 271 -11.08 14.49 -46.01
CA SER A 271 -10.73 15.91 -46.05
C SER A 271 -9.73 16.21 -47.18
N ILE A 272 -8.72 15.34 -47.37
CA ILE A 272 -7.76 15.41 -48.47
C ILE A 272 -8.47 15.26 -49.81
N ARG A 273 -9.41 14.32 -49.93
CA ARG A 273 -10.20 14.14 -51.17
C ARG A 273 -11.04 15.38 -51.48
N GLN A 274 -11.70 15.97 -50.48
CA GLN A 274 -12.47 17.20 -50.66
C GLN A 274 -11.58 18.39 -51.01
N ALA A 275 -10.42 18.53 -50.35
CA ALA A 275 -9.45 19.58 -50.66
C ALA A 275 -8.94 19.42 -52.11
N ALA A 276 -8.63 18.20 -52.54
CA ALA A 276 -8.22 17.91 -53.91
C ALA A 276 -9.32 18.23 -54.93
N GLN A 277 -10.59 17.91 -54.63
CA GLN A 277 -11.74 18.26 -55.47
C GLN A 277 -11.91 19.78 -55.58
N ASN A 278 -11.86 20.51 -54.47
CA ASN A 278 -11.96 21.98 -54.46
C ASN A 278 -10.81 22.63 -55.24
N VAL A 279 -9.58 22.10 -55.12
CA VAL A 279 -8.43 22.58 -55.90
C VAL A 279 -8.63 22.29 -57.39
N LEU A 280 -9.10 21.10 -57.76
CA LEU A 280 -9.39 20.76 -59.15
C LEU A 280 -10.50 21.66 -59.74
N GLU A 281 -11.56 21.92 -58.97
CA GLU A 281 -12.63 22.84 -59.35
C GLU A 281 -12.08 24.26 -59.55
N LEU A 282 -11.27 24.76 -58.62
CA LEU A 282 -10.62 26.07 -58.75
C LEU A 282 -9.68 26.14 -59.96
N VAL A 283 -8.90 25.09 -60.22
CA VAL A 283 -8.01 25.03 -61.40
C VAL A 283 -8.85 25.03 -62.68
N SER A 284 -9.96 24.28 -62.71
CA SER A 284 -10.84 24.21 -63.88
C SER A 284 -11.52 25.56 -64.18
N THR A 285 -12.03 26.23 -63.15
CA THR A 285 -12.66 27.57 -63.28
C THR A 285 -11.64 28.61 -63.69
N ARG A 286 -10.43 28.58 -63.12
CA ARG A 286 -9.34 29.50 -63.49
C ARG A 286 -8.83 29.24 -64.91
N LYS A 287 -8.79 27.99 -65.36
CA LYS A 287 -8.47 27.64 -66.75
C LYS A 287 -9.53 28.16 -67.72
N ALA A 288 -10.82 28.06 -67.37
CA ALA A 288 -11.90 28.64 -68.16
C ALA A 288 -11.80 30.18 -68.26
N GLN A 289 -11.55 30.86 -67.14
CA GLN A 289 -11.31 32.32 -67.12
C GLN A 289 -10.09 32.73 -67.94
N LEU A 290 -9.01 31.94 -67.93
CA LEU A 290 -7.84 32.19 -68.76
C LEU A 290 -8.17 32.05 -70.25
N ALA A 291 -8.92 31.02 -70.64
CA ALA A 291 -9.35 30.83 -72.02
C ALA A 291 -10.26 31.98 -72.51
N GLU A 292 -11.19 32.45 -71.67
CA GLU A 292 -12.01 33.63 -71.97
C GLU A 292 -11.16 34.89 -72.17
N ARG A 293 -10.18 35.13 -71.28
CA ARG A 293 -9.25 36.26 -71.40
C ARG A 293 -8.34 36.16 -72.61
N GLU A 294 -7.89 34.97 -72.98
CA GLU A 294 -7.13 34.75 -74.21
C GLU A 294 -7.97 35.05 -75.46
N HIS A 295 -9.25 34.66 -75.45
CA HIS A 295 -10.18 35.02 -76.52
C HIS A 295 -10.42 36.54 -76.59
N GLU A 296 -10.64 37.18 -75.45
CA GLU A 296 -10.83 38.63 -75.39
C GLU A 296 -9.57 39.38 -75.84
N ALA A 297 -8.38 38.94 -75.39
CA ALA A 297 -7.11 39.49 -75.81
C ALA A 297 -6.87 39.31 -77.32
N SER A 298 -7.21 38.14 -77.87
CA SER A 298 -7.14 37.87 -79.31
C SER A 298 -8.07 38.80 -80.10
N ARG A 299 -9.28 39.04 -79.59
CA ARG A 299 -10.24 39.98 -80.21
C ARG A 299 -9.72 41.41 -80.17
N ILE A 300 -9.23 41.87 -79.02
CA ILE A 300 -8.66 43.21 -78.85
C ILE A 300 -7.44 43.39 -79.77
N TYR A 301 -6.56 42.39 -79.83
CA TYR A 301 -5.39 42.41 -80.71
C TYR A 301 -5.81 42.50 -82.19
N GLY A 302 -6.78 41.70 -82.62
CA GLY A 302 -7.32 41.77 -83.99
C GLY A 302 -7.89 43.15 -84.34
N VAL A 303 -8.70 43.73 -83.45
CA VAL A 303 -9.25 45.09 -83.64
C VAL A 303 -8.15 46.14 -83.71
N ASN A 304 -7.17 46.08 -82.81
CA ASN A 304 -6.04 47.02 -82.79
C ASN A 304 -5.15 46.87 -84.02
N LEU A 305 -4.91 45.64 -84.50
CA LEU A 305 -4.16 45.38 -85.72
C LEU A 305 -4.85 45.99 -86.93
N VAL A 306 -6.16 45.76 -87.11
CA VAL A 306 -6.95 46.37 -88.18
C VAL A 306 -6.91 47.89 -88.08
N ARG A 307 -7.08 48.46 -86.89
CA ARG A 307 -6.99 49.91 -86.66
C ARG A 307 -5.63 50.46 -87.05
N ASN A 308 -4.54 49.75 -86.72
CA ASN A 308 -3.19 50.18 -87.04
C ASN A 308 -2.93 50.12 -88.55
N ILE A 309 -3.37 49.05 -89.22
CA ILE A 309 -3.30 48.92 -90.69
C ILE A 309 -4.07 50.06 -91.36
N VAL A 310 -5.31 50.33 -90.93
CA VAL A 310 -6.13 51.43 -91.46
C VAL A 310 -5.46 52.79 -91.23
N ASN A 311 -4.85 53.02 -90.07
CA ASN A 311 -4.12 54.25 -89.79
C ASN A 311 -2.89 54.41 -90.71
N ILE A 312 -2.12 53.34 -90.94
CA ILE A 312 -0.99 53.35 -91.87
C ILE A 312 -1.47 53.67 -93.29
N TRP A 313 -2.56 53.04 -93.73
CA TRP A 313 -3.16 53.28 -95.05
C TRP A 313 -3.65 54.72 -95.18
N ARG A 314 -4.28 55.25 -94.13
CA ARG A 314 -4.73 56.65 -94.10
C ARG A 314 -3.55 57.62 -94.19
N LEU A 315 -2.48 57.36 -93.45
CA LEU A 315 -1.25 58.14 -93.49
C LEU A 315 -0.60 58.10 -94.88
N GLN A 316 -0.57 56.93 -95.53
CA GLN A 316 -0.08 56.76 -96.89
C GLN A 316 -0.96 57.49 -97.92
N ALA A 317 -2.29 57.42 -97.78
CA ALA A 317 -3.23 58.15 -98.63
C ALA A 317 -3.07 59.67 -98.49
N ASP A 318 -2.99 60.18 -97.26
CA ASP A 318 -2.75 61.59 -96.96
C ASP A 318 -1.41 62.07 -97.55
N GLN A 319 -0.35 61.25 -97.42
CA GLN A 319 0.94 61.53 -98.01
C GLN A 319 0.89 61.55 -99.54
N GLN A 320 0.16 60.63 -100.17
CA GLN A 320 -0.07 60.64 -101.62
C GLN A 320 -0.86 61.88 -102.06
N HIS A 321 -1.90 62.29 -101.32
CA HIS A 321 -2.66 63.50 -101.60
C HIS A 321 -1.81 64.76 -101.46
N LEU A 322 -0.98 64.86 -100.42
CA LEU A 322 -0.03 65.96 -100.25
C LEU A 322 1.00 65.99 -101.37
N ASN A 323 1.52 64.84 -101.79
CA ASN A 323 2.46 64.74 -102.91
C ASN A 323 1.79 65.14 -104.24
N LYS A 324 0.55 64.74 -104.50
CA LYS A 324 -0.22 65.20 -105.67
C LYS A 324 -0.44 66.72 -105.64
N ARG A 325 -0.78 67.30 -104.49
CA ARG A 325 -0.91 68.76 -104.33
C ARG A 325 0.41 69.49 -104.56
N ARG A 326 1.52 68.96 -104.04
CA ARG A 326 2.87 69.51 -104.28
C ARG A 326 3.27 69.37 -105.75
N ALA A 327 2.93 68.26 -106.41
CA ALA A 327 3.19 68.06 -107.83
C ALA A 327 2.35 69.01 -108.70
N ALA A 328 1.09 69.26 -108.36
CA ALA A 328 0.25 70.24 -109.03
C ALA A 328 0.79 71.67 -108.85
N ALA A 329 1.14 72.06 -107.62
CA ALA A 329 1.76 73.36 -107.34
C ALA A 329 3.13 73.52 -108.03
N ALA A 330 3.93 72.46 -108.11
CA ALA A 330 5.18 72.45 -108.85
C ALA A 330 4.93 72.57 -110.36
N ALA A 331 3.92 71.89 -110.91
CA ALA A 331 3.55 72.01 -112.32
C ALA A 331 3.07 73.43 -112.67
N GLU A 332 2.27 74.07 -111.81
CA GLU A 332 1.87 75.48 -111.92
C GLU A 332 3.06 76.44 -111.81
N TYR A 333 4.01 76.14 -110.93
CA TYR A 333 5.25 76.92 -110.81
C TYR A 333 6.16 76.77 -112.05
N PHE A 334 6.31 75.55 -112.59
CA PHE A 334 7.13 75.32 -113.77
C PHE A 334 6.48 75.87 -115.04
N SER A 335 5.15 75.82 -115.17
CA SER A 335 4.44 76.43 -116.29
C SER A 335 4.51 77.96 -116.24
N SER A 336 4.32 78.57 -115.07
CA SER A 336 4.49 80.03 -114.89
C SER A 336 5.94 80.50 -115.06
N LYS A 337 6.93 79.68 -114.67
CA LYS A 337 8.35 79.95 -114.93
C LYS A 337 8.66 79.89 -116.44
N HIS A 338 8.12 78.92 -117.15
CA HIS A 338 8.33 78.76 -118.60
C HIS A 338 7.70 79.92 -119.38
N THR A 339 6.51 80.39 -119.00
CA THR A 339 5.88 81.57 -119.61
C THR A 339 6.66 82.87 -119.31
N LEU A 340 7.20 83.02 -118.10
CA LEU A 340 8.08 84.14 -117.76
C LEU A 340 9.44 84.09 -118.48
N GLN A 341 9.97 82.90 -118.75
CA GLN A 341 11.20 82.73 -119.54
C GLN A 341 10.98 83.10 -121.01
N LEU A 342 9.89 82.62 -121.63
CA LEU A 342 9.47 83.06 -122.97
C LEU A 342 9.30 84.59 -123.07
N TRP A 343 8.77 85.22 -122.04
CA TRP A 343 8.62 86.68 -121.97
C TRP A 343 9.95 87.42 -121.78
N ARG A 344 10.88 86.84 -121.00
CA ARG A 344 12.25 87.35 -120.84
C ARG A 344 13.07 87.25 -122.12
N ASP A 345 12.94 86.16 -122.85
CA ASP A 345 13.69 85.96 -124.11
C ASP A 345 13.14 86.88 -125.21
N LYS A 346 11.84 87.17 -125.20
CA LYS A 346 11.21 88.14 -126.10
C LYS A 346 11.54 89.61 -125.79
N THR A 347 11.88 89.94 -124.54
CA THR A 347 12.32 91.28 -124.12
C THR A 347 13.83 91.48 -124.32
N ARG A 348 14.64 90.42 -124.22
CA ARG A 348 16.08 90.43 -124.55
C ARG A 348 16.33 90.71 -126.03
N LEU A 349 15.61 90.03 -126.93
CA LEU A 349 15.74 90.25 -128.39
C LEU A 349 15.43 91.70 -128.81
N ARG A 350 14.60 92.44 -128.06
CA ARG A 350 14.28 93.86 -128.34
C ARG A 350 15.24 94.86 -127.71
N ALA A 351 16.00 94.45 -126.69
CA ALA A 351 17.02 95.26 -126.05
C ALA A 351 18.38 95.13 -126.75
N ASP A 352 18.70 93.94 -127.27
CA ASP A 352 19.97 93.65 -127.94
C ASP A 352 20.10 94.37 -129.30
N GLU A 353 18.99 94.64 -130.01
CA GLU A 353 18.98 95.46 -131.24
C GLU A 353 19.28 96.95 -131.00
N LYS A 354 18.97 97.48 -129.80
CA LYS A 354 19.18 98.91 -129.46
C LYS A 354 20.53 99.17 -128.76
N HIS A 355 21.10 98.17 -128.11
CA HIS A 355 22.38 98.29 -127.42
C HIS A 355 23.61 97.96 -128.29
N ALA A 356 23.45 97.28 -129.42
CA ALA A 356 24.55 96.99 -130.35
C ALA A 356 25.17 98.25 -131.01
N GLN A 357 24.40 99.34 -131.15
CA GLN A 357 24.87 100.58 -131.81
C GLN A 357 25.43 101.63 -130.85
N GLN A 358 25.15 101.54 -129.54
CA GLN A 358 25.60 102.54 -128.54
C GLN A 358 26.70 102.01 -127.59
N ALA A 359 26.97 100.69 -127.60
CA ALA A 359 27.94 100.06 -126.70
C ALA A 359 29.39 100.06 -127.21
N HIS A 360 29.66 100.45 -128.47
CA HIS A 360 31.04 100.50 -128.97
C HIS A 360 31.84 101.67 -128.36
N GLU A 361 31.18 102.79 -128.03
CA GLU A 361 31.83 104.04 -127.62
C GLU A 361 32.02 104.17 -126.09
N GLN A 362 31.25 103.46 -125.27
CA GLN A 362 31.32 103.58 -123.79
C GLN A 362 32.14 102.46 -123.11
N MET A 363 32.68 101.51 -123.87
CA MET A 363 33.37 100.32 -123.35
C MET A 363 34.79 100.59 -122.82
N LEU A 364 35.40 101.74 -123.15
CA LEU A 364 36.78 102.04 -122.75
C LEU A 364 36.93 102.79 -121.41
N ALA A 365 35.90 103.54 -120.95
CA ALA A 365 36.02 104.38 -119.75
C ALA A 365 35.70 103.64 -118.42
N VAL A 366 34.89 102.58 -118.42
CA VAL A 366 34.41 101.90 -117.18
C VAL A 366 35.37 100.79 -116.69
N LYS A 367 36.34 100.37 -117.51
CA LYS A 367 37.19 99.19 -117.25
C LYS A 367 38.23 99.43 -116.13
N TYR A 368 38.61 100.68 -115.85
CA TYR A 368 39.65 101.00 -114.85
C TYR A 368 39.10 101.37 -113.45
N PHE A 369 37.86 101.85 -113.32
CA PHE A 369 37.29 102.25 -112.02
C PHE A 369 36.80 101.05 -111.15
N ARG A 370 36.36 99.95 -111.78
CA ARG A 370 35.82 98.77 -111.06
C ARG A 370 36.87 97.87 -110.40
N LYS A 371 38.14 97.93 -110.81
CA LYS A 371 39.22 97.12 -110.23
C LYS A 371 39.72 97.64 -108.87
N TRP A 372 39.53 98.92 -108.57
CA TRP A 372 39.94 99.50 -107.28
C TRP A 372 38.92 99.21 -106.15
N GLN A 373 37.63 99.20 -106.46
CA GLN A 373 36.56 99.01 -105.47
C GLN A 373 36.42 97.56 -104.96
N THR A 374 36.91 96.58 -105.71
CA THR A 374 36.85 95.14 -105.37
C THR A 374 37.94 94.71 -104.39
N SER A 375 39.12 95.33 -104.41
CA SER A 375 40.21 95.03 -103.47
C SER A 375 39.98 95.53 -102.03
N VAL A 376 39.19 96.59 -101.83
CA VAL A 376 39.00 97.20 -100.49
C VAL A 376 37.92 96.47 -99.65
N LYS A 377 36.96 95.77 -100.28
CA LYS A 377 35.91 95.01 -99.56
C LYS A 377 36.39 93.66 -99.02
N HIS A 378 37.24 92.94 -99.74
CA HIS A 378 37.69 91.61 -99.35
C HIS A 378 38.58 91.57 -98.08
N SER A 379 39.27 92.67 -97.73
CA SER A 379 40.14 92.69 -96.53
C SER A 379 39.38 92.88 -95.21
N LYS A 380 38.19 93.48 -95.23
CA LYS A 380 37.37 93.71 -94.02
C LYS A 380 36.52 92.48 -93.65
N GLU A 381 35.93 91.78 -94.61
CA GLU A 381 35.03 90.64 -94.36
C GLU A 381 35.73 89.39 -93.81
N ALA A 382 37.01 89.18 -94.16
CA ALA A 382 37.80 88.04 -93.67
C ALA A 382 38.09 88.12 -92.15
N LYS A 383 38.27 89.33 -91.60
CA LYS A 383 38.59 89.50 -90.16
C LYS A 383 37.36 89.34 -89.26
N TYR A 384 36.17 89.76 -89.71
CA TYR A 384 34.93 89.61 -88.94
C TYR A 384 34.39 88.17 -88.90
N THR A 385 34.54 87.42 -90.00
CA THR A 385 34.04 86.03 -90.06
C THR A 385 34.86 85.05 -89.20
N ALA A 386 36.17 85.30 -89.02
CA ALA A 386 37.02 84.51 -88.14
C ALA A 386 36.70 84.73 -86.64
N ALA A 387 36.54 85.99 -86.23
CA ALA A 387 36.17 86.35 -84.85
C ALA A 387 34.78 85.81 -84.45
N TYR A 388 33.81 85.90 -85.36
CA TYR A 388 32.45 85.39 -85.13
C TYR A 388 32.40 83.85 -84.97
N LYS A 389 33.18 83.10 -85.77
CA LYS A 389 33.28 81.63 -85.66
C LYS A 389 33.88 81.18 -84.32
N SER A 390 34.89 81.90 -83.82
CA SER A 390 35.52 81.67 -82.51
C SER A 390 34.52 81.89 -81.37
N MET A 391 33.82 83.03 -81.37
CA MET A 391 32.83 83.37 -80.34
C MET A 391 31.67 82.36 -80.32
N ARG A 392 31.14 81.98 -81.50
CA ARG A 392 30.07 81.00 -81.62
C ARG A 392 30.47 79.62 -81.09
N ARG A 393 31.72 79.18 -81.29
CA ARG A 393 32.21 77.91 -80.73
C ARG A 393 32.27 77.96 -79.20
N LYS A 394 32.77 79.05 -78.60
CA LYS A 394 32.79 79.22 -77.14
C LYS A 394 31.39 79.24 -76.54
N VAL A 395 30.44 79.96 -77.14
CA VAL A 395 29.04 80.00 -76.69
C VAL A 395 28.39 78.60 -76.79
N LYS A 396 28.59 77.87 -77.90
CA LYS A 396 28.08 76.49 -78.03
C LYS A 396 28.66 75.54 -76.99
N ILE A 397 29.96 75.62 -76.71
CA ILE A 397 30.61 74.79 -75.68
C ILE A 397 30.06 75.13 -74.30
N ASN A 398 29.87 76.41 -73.97
CA ASN A 398 29.33 76.83 -72.69
C ASN A 398 27.85 76.43 -72.51
N ILE A 399 27.02 76.57 -73.55
CA ILE A 399 25.64 76.08 -73.55
C ILE A 399 25.63 74.55 -73.37
N GLY A 400 26.51 73.84 -74.08
CA GLY A 400 26.69 72.40 -73.93
C GLY A 400 27.05 72.00 -72.50
N ARG A 401 28.04 72.66 -71.89
CA ARG A 401 28.46 72.40 -70.50
C ARG A 401 27.34 72.71 -69.49
N ALA A 402 26.64 73.83 -69.66
CA ALA A 402 25.51 74.19 -68.80
C ALA A 402 24.37 73.17 -68.90
N ALA A 403 24.02 72.74 -70.12
CA ALA A 403 23.03 71.70 -70.35
C ALA A 403 23.46 70.36 -69.74
N LEU A 404 24.75 69.99 -69.84
CA LEU A 404 25.29 68.74 -69.32
C LEU A 404 25.34 68.72 -67.79
N HIS A 405 25.70 69.84 -67.14
CA HIS A 405 25.61 69.99 -65.69
C HIS A 405 24.18 69.93 -65.20
N ASN A 406 23.26 70.62 -65.87
CA ASN A 406 21.84 70.59 -65.50
C ASN A 406 21.25 69.19 -65.70
N TRP A 407 21.62 68.49 -66.77
CA TRP A 407 21.23 67.10 -66.98
C TRP A 407 21.80 66.16 -65.92
N ARG A 408 23.09 66.29 -65.57
CA ARG A 408 23.70 65.50 -64.48
C ARG A 408 23.04 65.75 -63.13
N GLY A 409 22.73 67.01 -62.81
CA GLY A 409 22.02 67.38 -61.58
C GLY A 409 20.58 66.87 -61.54
N LYS A 410 19.87 66.87 -62.67
CA LYS A 410 18.54 66.24 -62.76
C LYS A 410 18.63 64.72 -62.67
N ALA A 411 19.62 64.10 -63.31
CA ALA A 411 19.83 62.66 -63.28
C ALA A 411 20.30 62.15 -61.91
N SER A 412 21.03 62.95 -61.12
CA SER A 412 21.35 62.60 -59.73
C SER A 412 20.10 62.66 -58.84
N ARG A 413 19.28 63.72 -58.96
CA ARG A 413 17.99 63.82 -58.27
C ARG A 413 17.04 62.67 -58.61
N VAL A 414 16.97 62.26 -59.87
CA VAL A 414 16.15 61.09 -60.27
C VAL A 414 16.68 59.80 -59.64
N ARG A 415 18.01 59.64 -59.51
CA ARG A 415 18.60 58.50 -58.81
C ARG A 415 18.31 58.53 -57.31
N GLU A 416 18.43 59.69 -56.66
CA GLU A 416 18.07 59.88 -55.25
C GLU A 416 16.58 59.57 -55.01
N LEU A 417 15.69 60.09 -55.86
CA LEU A 417 14.25 59.79 -55.79
C LEU A 417 13.96 58.30 -56.00
N ARG A 418 14.72 57.62 -56.86
CA ARG A 418 14.58 56.17 -57.07
C ARG A 418 15.04 55.38 -55.84
N ILE A 419 16.17 55.75 -55.24
CA ILE A 419 16.64 55.16 -53.97
C ILE A 419 15.58 55.36 -52.88
N MET A 420 15.03 56.57 -52.74
CA MET A 420 13.96 56.87 -51.79
C MET A 420 12.67 56.08 -52.07
N SER A 421 12.33 55.87 -53.35
CA SER A 421 11.19 55.04 -53.76
C SER A 421 11.41 53.58 -53.38
N ASP A 422 12.61 53.05 -53.63
CA ASP A 422 12.97 51.67 -53.32
C ASP A 422 12.98 51.45 -51.80
N GLU A 423 13.49 52.41 -51.02
CA GLU A 423 13.42 52.40 -49.55
C GLU A 423 11.98 52.46 -49.03
N PHE A 424 11.13 53.29 -49.63
CA PHE A 424 9.71 53.38 -49.27
C PHE A 424 8.98 52.08 -49.58
N GLN A 425 9.28 51.47 -50.72
CA GLN A 425 8.71 50.19 -51.12
C GLN A 425 9.16 49.06 -50.18
N ALA A 426 10.44 49.01 -49.82
CA ALA A 426 10.95 48.05 -48.83
C ALA A 426 10.29 48.23 -47.44
N ARG A 427 10.10 49.47 -46.97
CA ARG A 427 9.37 49.74 -45.71
C ARG A 427 7.91 49.29 -45.79
N LYS A 428 7.24 49.55 -46.92
CA LYS A 428 5.85 49.15 -47.15
C LYS A 428 5.69 47.63 -47.24
N GLU A 429 6.64 46.94 -47.86
CA GLU A 429 6.67 45.46 -47.91
C GLU A 429 6.92 44.87 -46.51
N ALA A 430 7.80 45.47 -45.71
CA ALA A 430 8.01 45.07 -44.31
C ALA A 430 6.77 45.30 -43.44
N GLU A 431 6.05 46.41 -43.62
CA GLU A 431 4.78 46.64 -42.93
C GLU A 431 3.67 45.69 -43.40
N ASN A 432 3.57 45.44 -44.71
CA ASN A 432 2.59 44.51 -45.26
C ASN A 432 2.85 43.08 -44.78
N THR A 433 4.11 42.63 -44.72
CA THR A 433 4.46 41.32 -44.17
C THR A 433 4.14 41.24 -42.67
N ARG A 434 4.39 42.30 -41.89
CA ARG A 434 3.95 42.36 -40.48
C ARG A 434 2.43 42.32 -40.33
N ARG A 435 1.68 43.04 -41.17
CA ARG A 435 0.21 42.99 -41.18
C ARG A 435 -0.30 41.61 -41.58
N MET A 436 0.28 40.99 -42.61
CA MET A 436 -0.06 39.63 -43.02
C MET A 436 0.25 38.62 -41.91
N ALA A 437 1.40 38.72 -41.25
CA ALA A 437 1.75 37.86 -40.12
C ALA A 437 0.79 38.07 -38.95
N HIS A 438 0.45 39.31 -38.61
CA HIS A 438 -0.51 39.62 -37.57
C HIS A 438 -1.93 39.10 -37.91
N SER A 439 -2.39 39.29 -39.15
CA SER A 439 -3.66 38.74 -39.63
C SER A 439 -3.66 37.22 -39.61
N ALA A 440 -2.56 36.57 -40.00
CA ALA A 440 -2.42 35.12 -39.92
C ALA A 440 -2.46 34.63 -38.46
N ILE A 441 -1.78 35.31 -37.54
CA ILE A 441 -1.83 35.01 -36.10
C ILE A 441 -3.25 35.15 -35.56
N ILE A 442 -3.97 36.22 -35.90
CA ILE A 442 -5.37 36.41 -35.48
C ILE A 442 -6.26 35.31 -36.07
N VAL A 443 -6.10 34.97 -37.35
CA VAL A 443 -6.87 33.89 -37.97
C VAL A 443 -6.58 32.55 -37.30
N MET A 444 -5.31 32.25 -36.99
CA MET A 444 -4.94 31.04 -36.27
C MET A 444 -5.50 31.03 -34.85
N PHE A 445 -5.42 32.15 -34.12
CA PHE A 445 -5.97 32.29 -32.78
C PHE A 445 -7.49 32.09 -32.77
N ASN A 446 -8.21 32.79 -33.65
CA ASN A 446 -9.66 32.63 -33.79
C ASN A 446 -10.03 31.21 -34.22
N ARG A 447 -9.21 30.57 -35.06
CA ARG A 447 -9.43 29.17 -35.46
C ARG A 447 -9.21 28.22 -34.28
N THR A 448 -8.21 28.45 -33.44
CA THR A 448 -7.99 27.65 -32.23
C THR A 448 -9.10 27.84 -31.21
N GLU A 449 -9.62 29.06 -31.06
CA GLU A 449 -10.77 29.36 -30.21
C GLU A 449 -12.03 28.64 -30.72
N GLN A 450 -12.29 28.72 -32.04
CA GLN A 450 -13.38 27.96 -32.68
C GLN A 450 -13.25 26.45 -32.50
N ILE A 451 -12.05 25.88 -32.65
CA ILE A 451 -11.80 24.45 -32.43
C ILE A 451 -12.06 24.12 -30.96
N HIS A 452 -11.65 24.97 -30.03
CA HIS A 452 -11.90 24.76 -28.60
C HIS A 452 -13.40 24.84 -28.26
N ASP A 453 -14.13 25.78 -28.85
CA ASP A 453 -15.57 25.91 -28.67
C ASP A 453 -16.34 24.75 -29.32
N LEU A 454 -15.93 24.31 -30.52
CA LEU A 454 -16.47 23.12 -31.16
C LEU A 454 -16.15 21.86 -30.35
N GLY A 455 -14.97 21.78 -29.72
CA GLY A 455 -14.61 20.73 -28.78
C GLY A 455 -15.53 20.70 -27.57
N ARG A 456 -15.75 21.85 -26.91
CA ARG A 456 -16.72 21.96 -25.79
C ARG A 456 -18.14 21.60 -26.21
N GLN A 457 -18.56 22.03 -27.40
CA GLN A 457 -19.87 21.67 -27.94
C GLN A 457 -19.96 20.18 -28.26
N GLY A 458 -18.87 19.58 -28.75
CA GLY A 458 -18.70 18.15 -28.98
C GLY A 458 -18.78 17.35 -27.68
N ASP A 459 -18.14 17.80 -26.61
CA ASP A 459 -18.20 17.20 -25.28
C ASP A 459 -19.63 17.28 -24.71
N VAL A 460 -20.27 18.45 -24.79
CA VAL A 460 -21.67 18.62 -24.36
C VAL A 460 -22.62 17.77 -25.20
N PHE A 461 -22.35 17.60 -26.50
CA PHE A 461 -23.14 16.74 -27.38
C PHE A 461 -22.90 15.25 -27.07
N CYS A 462 -21.65 14.83 -26.84
CA CYS A 462 -21.31 13.49 -26.40
C CYS A 462 -21.96 13.18 -25.06
N ASP A 463 -21.90 14.09 -24.08
CA ASP A 463 -22.58 13.96 -22.80
C ASP A 463 -24.09 13.79 -23.02
N LYS A 464 -24.73 14.65 -23.80
CA LYS A 464 -26.17 14.52 -24.13
C LYS A 464 -26.50 13.22 -24.86
N GLN A 465 -25.65 12.77 -25.77
CA GLN A 465 -25.88 11.58 -26.58
C GLN A 465 -25.58 10.29 -25.79
N VAL A 466 -24.60 10.29 -24.90
CA VAL A 466 -24.31 9.22 -23.93
C VAL A 466 -25.45 9.13 -22.93
N ILE A 467 -25.92 10.27 -22.39
CA ILE A 467 -27.10 10.36 -21.53
C ILE A 467 -28.36 9.82 -22.25
N GLY A 468 -28.55 10.18 -23.51
CA GLY A 468 -29.71 9.76 -24.32
C GLY A 468 -29.67 8.31 -24.79
N ARG A 469 -28.54 7.84 -25.32
CA ARG A 469 -28.37 6.48 -25.88
C ARG A 469 -28.29 5.41 -24.79
N LEU A 470 -27.68 5.73 -23.65
CA LEU A 470 -27.57 4.74 -22.58
C LEU A 470 -28.89 4.55 -21.81
N GLN A 471 -29.90 5.42 -21.96
CA GLN A 471 -31.11 5.43 -21.12
C GLN A 471 -30.80 5.26 -19.60
N ILE A 472 -29.56 5.57 -19.17
CA ILE A 472 -29.07 5.39 -17.80
C ILE A 472 -29.78 6.33 -16.84
N PHE A 473 -30.46 7.34 -17.39
CA PHE A 473 -31.32 8.28 -16.70
C PHE A 473 -32.81 8.05 -16.96
N GLY A 474 -33.23 6.82 -17.28
CA GLY A 474 -34.57 6.37 -16.91
C GLY A 474 -34.75 6.57 -15.41
N SER A 475 -35.82 7.27 -15.01
CA SER A 475 -36.07 7.81 -13.66
C SER A 475 -35.96 6.82 -12.49
N GLY A 476 -35.88 5.51 -12.75
CA GLY A 476 -35.70 4.45 -11.75
C GLY A 476 -34.29 4.31 -11.17
N TRP A 477 -33.22 4.43 -11.98
CA TRP A 477 -31.86 4.23 -11.47
C TRP A 477 -31.33 5.47 -10.75
N LEU A 478 -31.59 6.67 -11.28
CA LEU A 478 -31.15 7.93 -10.65
C LEU A 478 -31.77 8.14 -9.27
N SER A 479 -33.05 7.78 -9.09
CA SER A 479 -33.72 7.87 -7.79
C SER A 479 -33.20 6.82 -6.80
N SER A 480 -32.90 5.62 -7.27
CA SER A 480 -32.29 4.56 -6.44
C SER A 480 -30.84 4.89 -6.08
N ALA A 481 -30.04 5.38 -7.02
CA ALA A 481 -28.66 5.81 -6.80
C ALA A 481 -28.58 7.05 -5.91
N ARG A 482 -29.50 8.03 -6.06
CA ARG A 482 -29.62 9.15 -5.12
C ARG A 482 -30.01 8.67 -3.73
N LYS A 483 -30.97 7.75 -3.60
CA LYS A 483 -31.31 7.15 -2.30
C LYS A 483 -30.13 6.39 -1.69
N VAL A 484 -29.33 5.69 -2.49
CA VAL A 484 -28.11 5.00 -2.02
C VAL A 484 -27.06 6.02 -1.58
N LEU A 485 -26.81 7.07 -2.36
CA LEU A 485 -25.87 8.14 -1.99
C LEU A 485 -26.33 8.93 -0.77
N ASP A 486 -27.63 9.20 -0.64
CA ASP A 486 -28.20 9.83 0.55
C ASP A 486 -28.14 8.90 1.76
N SER A 487 -28.32 7.59 1.57
CA SER A 487 -28.14 6.59 2.63
C SER A 487 -26.68 6.43 3.05
N GLN A 488 -25.73 6.56 2.11
CA GLN A 488 -24.30 6.57 2.38
C GLN A 488 -23.91 7.83 3.13
N ARG A 489 -24.38 9.01 2.70
CA ARG A 489 -24.19 10.27 3.45
C ARG A 489 -24.74 10.17 4.87
N LYS A 490 -25.96 9.65 5.05
CA LYS A 490 -26.52 9.43 6.38
C LYS A 490 -25.68 8.43 7.19
N ALA A 491 -25.19 7.35 6.58
CA ALA A 491 -24.33 6.37 7.26
C ALA A 491 -22.98 6.99 7.67
N ASP A 492 -22.41 7.85 6.83
CA ASP A 492 -21.18 8.59 7.13
C ASP A 492 -21.39 9.63 8.23
N GLU A 493 -22.53 10.34 8.22
CA GLU A 493 -22.96 11.22 9.31
C GLU A 493 -23.14 10.43 10.63
N TYR A 494 -23.76 9.25 10.59
CA TYR A 494 -23.85 8.38 11.77
C TYR A 494 -22.48 7.87 12.23
N HIS A 495 -21.58 7.53 11.30
CA HIS A 495 -20.23 7.09 11.63
C HIS A 495 -19.42 8.21 12.27
N THR A 496 -19.49 9.42 11.74
CA THR A 496 -18.83 10.61 12.31
C THR A 496 -19.39 10.99 13.67
N ILE A 497 -20.72 10.94 13.86
CA ILE A 497 -21.34 11.16 15.18
C ILE A 497 -20.92 10.06 16.16
N LYS A 498 -20.83 8.81 15.73
CA LYS A 498 -20.43 7.68 16.58
C LYS A 498 -18.94 7.72 16.94
N THR A 499 -18.07 8.08 16.02
CA THR A 499 -16.63 8.24 16.30
C THR A 499 -16.38 9.46 17.18
N ALA A 500 -17.09 10.58 16.95
CA ALA A 500 -17.06 11.74 17.83
C ALA A 500 -17.60 11.40 19.23
N GLY A 501 -18.69 10.63 19.33
CA GLY A 501 -19.24 10.15 20.60
C GLY A 501 -18.29 9.21 21.35
N TYR A 502 -17.63 8.29 20.63
CA TYR A 502 -16.60 7.42 21.19
C TYR A 502 -15.38 8.22 21.67
N ALA A 503 -14.92 9.19 20.89
CA ALA A 503 -13.82 10.08 21.25
C ALA A 503 -14.17 10.92 22.49
N LEU A 504 -15.39 11.49 22.56
CA LEU A 504 -15.87 12.23 23.73
C LEU A 504 -16.01 11.34 24.97
N SER A 505 -16.46 10.10 24.82
CA SER A 505 -16.48 9.09 25.89
C SER A 505 -15.07 8.80 26.41
N ARG A 506 -14.11 8.57 25.50
CA ARG A 506 -12.70 8.37 25.87
C ARG A 506 -12.09 9.59 26.55
N LEU A 507 -12.35 10.80 26.04
CA LEU A 507 -11.91 12.04 26.66
C LEU A 507 -12.53 12.25 28.05
N ARG A 508 -13.82 11.94 28.24
CA ARG A 508 -14.45 11.95 29.58
C ARG A 508 -13.80 10.92 30.51
N THR A 509 -13.48 9.74 29.99
CA THR A 509 -12.81 8.69 30.77
C THR A 509 -11.40 9.13 31.19
N TRP A 510 -10.63 9.71 30.26
CA TRP A 510 -9.32 10.27 30.55
C TRP A 510 -9.37 11.46 31.50
N ARG A 511 -10.36 12.35 31.35
CA ARG A 511 -10.60 13.45 32.29
C ARG A 511 -10.92 12.93 33.68
N ASN A 512 -11.78 11.91 33.80
CA ASN A 512 -12.11 11.31 35.08
C ASN A 512 -10.91 10.57 35.68
N LEU A 513 -10.08 9.94 34.85
CA LEU A 513 -8.84 9.31 35.27
C LEU A 513 -7.86 10.37 35.81
N SER A 514 -7.66 11.48 35.09
CA SER A 514 -6.78 12.56 35.52
C SER A 514 -7.27 13.25 36.81
N PHE A 515 -8.60 13.41 36.97
CA PHE A 515 -9.17 13.89 38.23
C PHE A 515 -8.99 12.87 39.37
N ARG A 516 -9.10 11.57 39.10
CA ARG A 516 -8.85 10.53 40.11
C ARG A 516 -7.38 10.48 40.51
N THR A 517 -6.46 10.58 39.56
CA THR A 517 -5.02 10.60 39.87
C THR A 517 -4.66 11.85 40.66
N GLY A 518 -5.12 13.04 40.24
CA GLY A 518 -4.89 14.28 40.99
C GLY A 518 -5.46 14.23 42.41
N ARG A 519 -6.66 13.65 42.59
CA ARG A 519 -7.24 13.47 43.94
C ARG A 519 -6.46 12.46 44.79
N LEU A 520 -5.96 11.38 44.19
CA LEU A 520 -5.12 10.41 44.90
C LEU A 520 -3.77 11.01 45.30
N GLU A 521 -3.20 11.89 44.47
CA GLU A 521 -2.02 12.69 44.79
C GLU A 521 -2.29 13.66 45.95
N ASP A 522 -3.40 14.40 45.91
CA ASP A 522 -3.82 15.28 47.01
C ASP A 522 -4.05 14.52 48.32
N ASP A 523 -4.67 13.34 48.27
CA ASP A 523 -4.88 12.47 49.43
C ASP A 523 -3.54 11.91 49.96
N ALA A 524 -2.62 11.53 49.07
CA ALA A 524 -1.28 11.09 49.43
C ALA A 524 -0.47 12.22 50.11
N ASP A 525 -0.53 13.44 49.58
CA ASP A 525 0.07 14.63 50.18
C ASP A 525 -0.57 14.98 51.53
N GLY A 526 -1.89 14.82 51.65
CA GLY A 526 -2.62 14.99 52.91
C GLY A 526 -2.18 13.99 53.97
N LEU A 527 -2.01 12.72 53.59
CA LEU A 527 -1.48 11.67 54.48
C LEU A 527 -0.01 11.91 54.82
N PHE A 528 0.79 12.35 53.86
CA PHE A 528 2.19 12.71 54.07
C PHE A 528 2.31 13.83 55.09
N ARG A 529 1.57 14.94 54.93
CA ARG A 529 1.53 16.06 55.90
C ARG A 529 1.03 15.62 57.28
N ARG A 530 0.05 14.72 57.36
CA ARG A 530 -0.42 14.15 58.65
C ARG A 530 0.65 13.30 59.31
N ASN A 531 1.36 12.48 58.55
CA ASN A 531 2.45 11.65 59.05
C ASN A 531 3.65 12.50 59.46
N GLU A 532 4.00 13.55 58.71
CA GLU A 532 5.02 14.51 59.10
C GLU A 532 4.63 15.26 60.36
N LYS A 533 3.38 15.73 60.50
CA LYS A 533 2.89 16.33 61.75
C LYS A 533 2.97 15.34 62.91
N LYS A 534 2.59 14.08 62.73
CA LYS A 534 2.74 13.03 63.77
C LYS A 534 4.21 12.78 64.10
N ARG A 535 5.10 12.81 63.11
CA ARG A 535 6.55 12.65 63.29
C ARG A 535 7.14 13.84 64.06
N ALA A 536 6.77 15.07 63.71
CA ALA A 536 7.16 16.29 64.39
C ALA A 536 6.61 16.36 65.82
N LEU A 537 5.34 15.99 66.04
CA LEU A 537 4.76 15.85 67.38
C LEU A 537 5.45 14.75 68.19
N GLY A 538 5.80 13.62 67.57
CA GLY A 538 6.57 12.56 68.19
C GLY A 538 7.98 13.02 68.58
N PHE A 539 8.64 13.82 67.74
CA PHE A 539 9.92 14.45 68.08
C PHE A 539 9.76 15.45 69.23
N LEU A 540 8.74 16.32 69.21
CA LEU A 540 8.45 17.26 70.30
C LEU A 540 8.09 16.56 71.61
N GLN A 541 7.37 15.43 71.55
CA GLN A 541 7.01 14.64 72.72
C GLN A 541 8.23 13.90 73.29
N ARG A 542 9.11 13.36 72.44
CA ARG A 542 10.41 12.81 72.85
C ARG A 542 11.33 13.90 73.41
N TRP A 543 11.29 15.11 72.85
CA TRP A 543 11.99 16.28 73.38
C TRP A 543 11.45 16.69 74.75
N ARG A 544 10.12 16.72 74.93
CA ARG A 544 9.49 16.95 76.25
C ARG A 544 9.86 15.87 77.25
N GLN A 545 9.85 14.60 76.85
CA GLN A 545 10.26 13.47 77.68
C GLN A 545 11.76 13.52 78.02
N GLY A 546 12.60 13.96 77.08
CA GLY A 546 14.02 14.22 77.32
C GLY A 546 14.24 15.39 78.28
N ALA A 547 13.52 16.49 78.11
CA ALA A 547 13.60 17.68 78.96
C ALA A 547 13.06 17.42 80.39
N THR A 548 12.02 16.60 80.54
CA THR A 548 11.51 16.17 81.86
C THR A 548 12.41 15.11 82.51
N ARG A 549 13.08 14.25 81.73
CA ARG A 549 14.11 13.33 82.24
C ARG A 549 15.39 14.01 82.73
N VAL A 550 15.65 15.26 82.32
CA VAL A 550 16.78 16.04 82.85
C VAL A 550 16.46 16.65 84.23
N HIS A 551 15.20 16.65 84.68
CA HIS A 551 14.82 17.30 85.93
C HIS A 551 14.40 16.39 87.09
N ASP A 552 14.21 15.08 86.88
CA ASP A 552 13.89 14.15 87.97
C ASP A 552 14.89 12.97 87.97
N GLU A 553 15.97 13.14 88.73
CA GLU A 553 16.69 12.01 89.32
C GLU A 553 15.86 11.49 90.50
N GLN A 554 15.17 10.35 90.35
CA GLN A 554 15.09 9.29 91.38
C GLN A 554 14.28 8.07 90.91
N PRO A 555 14.61 6.85 91.38
CA PRO A 555 14.09 5.61 90.83
C PRO A 555 12.92 5.04 91.65
N SER A 556 11.83 4.64 90.99
CA SER A 556 10.99 3.53 91.45
C SER A 556 10.05 3.03 90.33
N VAL A 557 10.22 1.73 90.04
CA VAL A 557 9.19 0.70 89.83
C VAL A 557 7.83 1.17 89.30
N GLU A 558 7.50 0.77 88.06
CA GLU A 558 6.34 -0.10 87.78
C GLU A 558 6.32 -0.49 86.29
N GLU A 559 6.48 -1.79 86.05
CA GLU A 559 6.14 -2.45 84.79
C GLU A 559 4.66 -2.24 84.47
N ARG A 560 4.36 -1.55 83.37
CA ARG A 560 3.08 -1.69 82.67
C ARG A 560 3.30 -2.32 81.31
N LEU A 561 3.19 -3.64 81.30
CA LEU A 561 2.90 -4.43 80.11
C LEU A 561 1.58 -3.93 79.49
N PRO A 562 1.52 -3.65 78.18
CA PRO A 562 0.24 -3.45 77.50
C PRO A 562 -0.51 -4.80 77.38
N PRO A 563 -1.85 -4.82 77.56
CA PRO A 563 -2.61 -6.05 77.45
C PRO A 563 -2.66 -6.54 76.00
N VAL A 564 -2.07 -7.71 75.76
CA VAL A 564 -2.24 -8.49 74.53
C VAL A 564 -3.60 -9.19 74.61
N THR A 565 -4.60 -8.60 73.96
CA THR A 565 -5.83 -9.33 73.59
C THR A 565 -5.83 -9.58 72.07
N PRO A 566 -6.24 -10.78 71.59
CA PRO A 566 -6.22 -11.12 70.16
C PRO A 566 -7.18 -10.28 69.30
N ALA A 567 -8.08 -9.51 69.90
CA ALA A 567 -9.05 -8.67 69.21
C ALA A 567 -8.45 -7.38 68.61
N ALA A 568 -7.37 -6.85 69.20
CA ALA A 568 -6.77 -5.57 68.76
C ALA A 568 -5.89 -5.70 67.50
N ARG A 569 -5.43 -6.90 67.13
CA ARG A 569 -4.73 -7.13 65.85
C ARG A 569 -5.67 -7.21 64.64
N ARG A 570 -6.96 -7.51 64.84
CA ARG A 570 -7.94 -7.63 63.75
C ARG A 570 -8.49 -6.28 63.28
N SER A 571 -8.46 -5.23 64.12
CA SER A 571 -8.96 -3.90 63.76
C SER A 571 -7.94 -3.03 63.00
N GLN A 572 -6.63 -3.31 63.11
CA GLN A 572 -5.60 -2.59 62.33
C GLN A 572 -5.43 -3.09 60.88
N LEU A 573 -5.89 -4.31 60.56
CA LEU A 573 -5.85 -4.85 59.20
C LEU A 573 -7.14 -4.58 58.39
N LEU A 574 -8.20 -4.07 59.02
CA LEU A 574 -9.46 -3.70 58.36
C LEU A 574 -9.64 -2.18 58.16
N ALA A 575 -8.71 -1.36 58.65
CA ALA A 575 -8.75 0.10 58.46
C ALA A 575 -8.11 0.57 57.14
N SER A 576 -7.82 -0.34 56.20
CA SER A 576 -7.24 -0.04 54.87
C SER A 576 -8.15 -0.39 53.70
N THR A 577 -9.40 -0.80 53.93
CA THR A 577 -10.32 -1.13 52.83
C THR A 577 -11.21 0.06 52.50
N THR A 578 -10.91 0.67 51.33
CA THR A 578 -11.85 1.24 50.35
C THR A 578 -12.96 2.18 50.86
N PRO A 579 -12.97 3.47 50.48
CA PRO A 579 -14.19 4.27 50.62
C PRO A 579 -15.29 3.67 49.72
N ALA A 580 -16.45 3.43 50.32
CA ALA A 580 -17.64 2.94 49.66
C ALA A 580 -18.00 3.84 48.46
N TYR A 581 -18.08 3.21 47.29
CA TYR A 581 -18.54 3.81 46.06
C TYR A 581 -20.06 3.99 46.14
N THR A 582 -20.53 5.18 46.49
CA THR A 582 -21.91 5.60 46.24
C THR A 582 -21.99 6.07 44.79
N PRO A 583 -22.66 5.34 43.87
CA PRO A 583 -22.96 5.90 42.56
C PRO A 583 -23.99 7.01 42.77
N ALA A 584 -23.60 8.24 42.43
CA ALA A 584 -24.56 9.34 42.30
C ALA A 584 -25.62 8.93 41.28
N SER A 585 -26.88 8.94 41.73
CA SER A 585 -28.07 8.85 40.90
C SER A 585 -27.94 9.81 39.72
N ALA A 586 -28.15 9.27 38.52
CA ALA A 586 -28.26 10.02 37.29
C ALA A 586 -29.35 11.10 37.44
N MET A 587 -28.95 12.36 37.29
CA MET A 587 -29.81 13.35 36.65
C MET A 587 -29.53 13.28 35.16
N PHE A 588 -30.40 12.57 34.44
CA PHE A 588 -30.93 12.93 33.12
C PHE A 588 -32.31 12.32 33.01
#